data_AF-A0A7Y5N2M2-F1
#
_entry.id   AF-A0A7Y5N2M2-F1
#
_cell.length_a   1.000
_cell.length_b   1.000
_cell.length_c   1.000
_cell.angle_alpha   90.00
_cell.angle_beta   90.00
_cell.angle_gamma   90.00
#
_symmetry.space_group_name_H-M   'P 1'
#
loop_
_entity.id
_entity.type
_entity.pdbx_description
1 polymer ?
#
loop_
_entity_poly.entity_id
_entity_poly.type
_entity_poly.pdbx_seq_one_letter_code
_entity_poly.pdbx_strand_id
1 'polypeptide(L)'
;NSTGANAWRLGSQAPQDNNTWNISRVNIAAGVEVRPGESYTFTFNVRAPATAGQYNMQWRMVQENVQWFGQYTPLRQVSVVAASGG
;
A
#
# COMPACT_ATOMS: atom_id res chain seq x y z
N ASN A 1 0.02 13.74 -13.20
CA ASN A 1 1.48 13.67 -12.98
C ASN A 1 1.79 12.77 -11.79
N SER A 2 2.36 11.60 -12.04
CA SER A 2 2.49 10.48 -11.10
C SER A 2 3.82 10.47 -10.33
N THR A 3 4.69 11.47 -10.56
CA THR A 3 6.04 11.59 -9.96
C THR A 3 6.32 12.96 -9.31
N GLY A 4 5.30 13.82 -9.17
CA GLY A 4 5.44 15.15 -8.55
C GLY A 4 5.27 15.15 -7.02
N ALA A 5 5.41 16.33 -6.40
CA ALA A 5 5.26 16.54 -4.96
C ALA A 5 3.89 16.09 -4.40
N ASN A 6 2.85 16.07 -5.24
CA ASN A 6 1.47 15.69 -4.87
C ASN A 6 0.99 14.46 -5.66
N ALA A 7 1.87 13.47 -5.84
CA ALA A 7 1.56 12.27 -6.60
C ALA A 7 0.43 11.44 -5.97
N TRP A 8 -0.36 10.79 -6.82
CA TRP A 8 -1.37 9.81 -6.42
C TRP A 8 -0.71 8.46 -6.17
N ARG A 9 -0.97 7.88 -5.00
CA ARG A 9 -0.34 6.64 -4.55
C ARG A 9 -1.33 5.77 -3.80
N LEU A 10 -1.00 4.50 -3.68
CA LEU A 10 -1.60 3.61 -2.69
C LEU A 10 -0.76 3.65 -1.42
N GLY A 11 -1.39 3.88 -0.27
CA GLY A 11 -0.70 3.96 1.02
C GLY A 11 -1.17 2.92 2.02
N SER A 12 -0.25 2.49 2.88
CA SER A 12 -0.50 1.45 3.89
C SER A 12 -1.46 1.94 4.98
N GLN A 13 -2.28 1.01 5.46
CA GLN A 13 -3.33 1.26 6.44
C GLN A 13 -3.38 0.17 7.51
N ALA A 14 -4.17 0.44 8.56
CA ALA A 14 -4.35 -0.42 9.73
C ALA A 14 -3.04 -0.77 10.47
N PRO A 15 -2.29 0.22 10.99
CA PRO A 15 -2.61 1.65 11.14
C PRO A 15 -2.23 2.52 9.93
N GLN A 16 -2.73 3.74 9.83
CA GLN A 16 -2.38 4.64 8.70
C GLN A 16 -0.87 4.88 8.64
N ASP A 17 -0.31 4.79 7.43
CA ASP A 17 1.08 5.16 7.12
C ASP A 17 2.15 4.35 7.85
N ASN A 18 1.99 3.02 7.85
CA ASN A 18 2.91 2.09 8.50
C ASN A 18 3.88 1.40 7.51
N ASN A 19 4.93 0.77 8.04
CA ASN A 19 5.89 -0.01 7.28
C ASN A 19 5.87 -1.51 7.64
N THR A 20 4.75 -2.03 8.14
CA THR A 20 4.62 -3.45 8.55
C THR A 20 5.05 -4.41 7.45
N TRP A 21 4.70 -4.09 6.20
CA TRP A 21 5.00 -4.90 5.02
C TRP A 21 6.28 -4.46 4.28
N ASN A 22 7.16 -3.71 4.96
CA ASN A 22 8.36 -3.06 4.44
C ASN A 22 8.13 -2.04 3.31
N ILE A 23 6.88 -1.59 3.14
CA ILE A 23 6.47 -0.60 2.17
C ILE A 23 5.27 0.17 2.71
N SER A 24 5.33 1.50 2.62
CA SER A 24 4.23 2.40 3.02
C SER A 24 3.53 3.07 1.85
N ARG A 25 4.16 3.11 0.66
CA ARG A 25 3.66 3.79 -0.54
C ARG A 25 3.93 2.97 -1.79
N VAL A 26 2.94 2.91 -2.67
CA VAL A 26 3.05 2.32 -4.01
C VAL A 26 2.66 3.39 -5.03
N ASN A 27 3.60 3.74 -5.90
CA ASN A 27 3.39 4.71 -6.96
C ASN A 27 2.55 4.11 -8.09
N ILE A 28 1.77 4.96 -8.77
CA ILE A 28 1.35 4.67 -10.13
C ILE A 28 2.62 4.64 -11.01
N ALA A 29 2.69 3.70 -11.95
CA ALA A 29 3.85 3.55 -12.82
C ALA A 29 4.18 4.87 -13.56
N ALA A 30 5.48 5.15 -13.72
CA ALA A 30 5.93 6.37 -14.38
C ALA A 30 5.37 6.44 -15.82
N GLY A 31 4.87 7.61 -16.21
CA GLY A 31 4.24 7.82 -17.53
C GLY A 31 2.79 7.33 -17.63
N VAL A 32 2.25 6.67 -16.61
CA VAL A 32 0.83 6.30 -16.57
C VAL A 32 0.00 7.44 -15.97
N GLU A 33 -1.01 7.87 -16.71
CA GLU A 33 -2.07 8.76 -16.25
C GLU A 33 -3.38 7.97 -16.20
N VAL A 34 -4.09 8.04 -15.07
CA VAL A 34 -5.39 7.41 -14.89
C VAL A 34 -6.45 8.49 -15.08
N ARG A 35 -7.19 8.43 -16.19
CA ARG A 35 -8.20 9.43 -16.53
C ARG A 35 -9.50 9.21 -15.75
N PRO A 36 -10.38 10.23 -15.65
CA PRO A 36 -11.70 10.03 -15.06
C PRO A 36 -12.45 8.87 -15.72
N GLY A 37 -12.93 7.93 -14.91
CA GLY A 37 -13.62 6.72 -15.38
C GLY A 37 -12.69 5.54 -15.71
N GLU A 38 -11.38 5.73 -15.76
CA GLU A 38 -10.42 4.63 -15.90
C GLU A 38 -10.10 3.97 -14.56
N SER A 39 -9.63 2.74 -14.64
CA SER A 39 -9.18 1.97 -13.49
C SER A 39 -7.70 1.61 -13.65
N TYR A 40 -6.97 1.61 -12.54
CA TYR A 40 -5.57 1.20 -12.48
C TYR A 40 -5.38 0.14 -11.40
N THR A 41 -4.69 -0.94 -11.75
CA THR A 41 -4.35 -2.01 -10.82
C THR A 41 -2.93 -1.80 -10.29
N PHE A 42 -2.80 -1.66 -8.98
CA PHE A 42 -1.50 -1.65 -8.32
C PHE A 42 -0.98 -3.08 -8.18
N THR A 43 0.19 -3.36 -8.74
CA THR A 43 0.91 -4.63 -8.57
C THR A 43 2.26 -4.34 -7.93
N PHE A 44 2.51 -4.92 -6.76
CA PHE A 44 3.73 -4.69 -5.99
C PHE A 44 4.02 -5.87 -5.07
N ASN A 45 5.30 -6.04 -4.74
CA ASN A 45 5.75 -7.05 -3.79
C ASN A 45 5.83 -6.45 -2.38
N VAL A 46 5.53 -7.27 -1.38
CA VAL A 46 5.65 -6.94 0.03
C VAL A 46 6.59 -7.89 0.74
N ARG A 47 7.18 -7.47 1.86
CA ARG A 47 7.96 -8.36 2.74
C ARG A 47 7.23 -8.55 4.05
N ALA A 48 7.08 -9.80 4.48
CA ALA A 48 6.49 -10.09 5.79
C ALA A 48 7.41 -9.57 6.92
N PRO A 49 6.83 -9.13 8.06
CA PRO A 49 7.56 -8.89 9.30
C PRO A 49 8.47 -10.07 9.69
N ALA A 50 9.59 -9.77 10.37
CA ALA A 50 10.51 -10.81 10.85
C ALA A 50 9.97 -11.59 12.05
N THR A 51 9.11 -10.96 12.84
CA THR A 51 8.48 -11.57 14.01
C THR A 51 7.21 -12.31 13.61
N ALA A 52 7.06 -13.54 14.08
CA ALA A 52 5.82 -14.29 13.89
C ALA A 52 4.65 -13.60 14.63
N GLY A 53 3.48 -13.61 14.02
CA GLY A 53 2.30 -12.95 14.58
C GLY A 53 1.21 -12.70 13.54
N GLN A 54 0.09 -12.14 14.01
CA GLN A 54 -1.00 -11.71 13.15
C GLN A 54 -0.81 -10.25 12.77
N TYR A 55 -0.79 -9.96 11.48
CA TYR A 55 -0.61 -8.60 10.97
C TYR A 55 -1.74 -8.21 10.04
N ASN A 56 -2.18 -6.96 10.18
CA ASN A 56 -3.17 -6.38 9.29
C ASN A 56 -2.51 -5.91 8.00
N MET A 57 -3.19 -6.15 6.88
CA MET A 57 -2.85 -5.65 5.57
C MET A 57 -4.08 -4.93 5.02
N GLN A 58 -3.97 -3.62 4.88
CA GLN A 58 -4.99 -2.77 4.30
C GLN A 58 -4.31 -1.61 3.59
N TRP A 59 -4.98 -1.09 2.57
CA TRP A 59 -4.49 0.00 1.75
C TRP A 59 -5.58 1.03 1.51
N ARG A 60 -5.17 2.27 1.22
CA ARG A 60 -6.08 3.35 0.80
C ARG A 60 -5.36 4.31 -0.13
N MET A 61 -6.09 4.96 -1.02
CA MET A 61 -5.52 5.97 -1.91
C MET A 61 -5.12 7.24 -1.14
N VAL A 62 -3.99 7.82 -1.53
CA VAL A 62 -3.48 9.09 -1.00
C VAL A 62 -3.01 9.96 -2.15
N GLN A 63 -3.34 11.25 -2.06
CA GLN A 63 -2.65 12.29 -2.81
C GLN A 63 -1.61 12.87 -1.86
N GLU A 64 -0.34 12.63 -2.16
CA GLU A 64 0.77 13.03 -1.28
C GLU A 64 0.69 14.50 -0.91
N ASN A 65 0.96 14.80 0.37
CA ASN A 65 0.90 16.14 0.95
C ASN A 65 -0.46 16.86 0.82
N VAL A 66 -1.52 16.16 0.39
CA VAL A 66 -2.88 16.72 0.25
C VAL A 66 -3.85 15.99 1.17
N GLN A 67 -4.21 14.73 0.87
CA GLN A 67 -5.19 13.97 1.66
C GLN A 67 -5.25 12.48 1.31
N TRP A 68 -5.79 11.70 2.25
CA TRP A 68 -6.26 10.34 2.01
C TRP A 68 -7.70 10.36 1.51
N PHE A 69 -8.02 9.53 0.52
CA PHE A 69 -9.34 9.55 -0.12
C PHE A 69 -9.78 8.17 -0.59
N GLY A 70 -11.04 8.09 -0.99
CA GLY A 70 -11.67 6.83 -1.37
C GLY A 70 -11.85 5.87 -0.20
N GLN A 71 -12.34 4.67 -0.53
CA GLN A 71 -12.53 3.60 0.44
C GLN A 71 -11.21 2.91 0.78
N TYR A 72 -11.16 2.34 1.98
CA TYR A 72 -10.14 1.37 2.32
C TYR A 72 -10.35 0.09 1.50
N THR A 73 -9.28 -0.60 1.17
CA THR A 73 -9.40 -1.99 0.74
C THR A 73 -9.99 -2.82 1.88
N PRO A 74 -10.56 -4.01 1.60
CA PRO A 74 -10.89 -4.96 2.66
C PRO A 74 -9.67 -5.19 3.57
N LEU A 75 -9.91 -5.24 4.88
CA LEU A 75 -8.88 -5.59 5.85
C LEU A 75 -8.53 -7.07 5.68
N ARG A 76 -7.26 -7.36 5.44
CA ARG A 76 -6.76 -8.74 5.38
C ARG A 76 -5.86 -8.99 6.59
N GLN A 77 -6.24 -9.92 7.45
CA GLN A 77 -5.38 -10.41 8.52
C GLN A 77 -4.50 -11.52 7.97
N VAL A 78 -3.18 -11.37 8.11
CA VAL A 78 -2.17 -12.31 7.62
C VAL A 78 -1.42 -12.90 8.82
N SER A 79 -1.33 -14.23 8.85
CA SER A 79 -0.51 -14.95 9.82
C SER A 79 0.91 -15.07 9.30
N VAL A 80 1.85 -14.42 9.97
CA VAL A 80 3.28 -14.59 9.72
C VAL A 80 3.77 -15.67 10.68
N VAL A 81 4.24 -16.77 10.11
CA VAL A 81 4.91 -17.83 10.87
C VAL A 81 6.40 -17.57 10.91
N ALA A 82 7.07 -18.05 11.95
CA ALA A 82 8.53 -17.99 11.99
C ALA A 82 9.07 -18.68 10.73
N ALA A 83 10.14 -18.11 10.15
CA ALA A 83 10.88 -18.83 9.13
C ALA A 83 11.30 -20.17 9.76
N SER A 84 10.79 -21.27 9.22
CA SER A 84 11.25 -22.59 9.60
C SER A 84 12.75 -22.63 9.29
N GLY A 85 13.58 -22.52 10.32
CA GLY A 85 15.03 -22.63 10.17
C GLY A 85 15.33 -23.97 9.50
N GLY A 86 16.11 -23.92 8.42
CA GLY A 86 16.74 -25.11 7.85
C GLY A 86 17.88 -25.61 8.73
#